data_AF-A0A644VA33-F1
#
_entry.id   AF-A0A644VA33-F1
#
_cell.length_a   1.000
_cell.length_b   1.000
_cell.length_c   1.000
_cell.angle_alpha   90.00
_cell.angle_beta   90.00
_cell.angle_gamma   90.00
#
_symmetry.space_group_name_H-M   'P 1'
#
loop_
_entity.id
_entity.type
_entity.pdbx_description
1 polymer ?
#
loop_
_entity_poly.entity_id
_entity_poly.type
_entity_poly.pdbx_seq_one_letter_code
_entity_poly.pdbx_strand_id
1 'polypeptide(L)'
;MKIINKNFFMGISLILIISLFFMSSATASTITVTAKPSANNNLAYKDYTITWENHCPLCGHEGTLVFNPKGTYEGELTCSNCGADYCAVTGKDKNWKGPRACLKHHVEKNNTTNYENYNLMNNTSENYQQILFRSILLNIINFTSYPQITVLGNMIN
;
A
#
# COMPACT_ATOMS: atom_id res chain seq x y z
N MET A 1 15.02 -28.80 -42.72
CA MET A 1 14.13 -27.63 -42.62
C MET A 1 13.05 -27.95 -41.60
N LYS A 2 13.11 -27.40 -40.38
CA LYS A 2 12.14 -27.69 -39.30
C LYS A 2 10.83 -26.95 -39.60
N ILE A 3 9.80 -27.70 -39.97
CA ILE A 3 8.45 -27.17 -40.18
C ILE A 3 7.86 -26.90 -38.80
N ILE A 4 7.96 -25.66 -38.35
CA ILE A 4 7.27 -25.18 -37.15
C ILE A 4 5.76 -25.12 -37.47
N ASN A 5 4.98 -25.91 -36.74
CA ASN A 5 3.54 -25.98 -36.90
C ASN A 5 2.93 -24.62 -36.51
N LYS A 6 2.39 -23.88 -37.49
CA LYS A 6 1.83 -22.53 -37.29
C LYS A 6 0.76 -22.49 -36.19
N ASN A 7 0.04 -23.59 -35.98
CA ASN A 7 -0.99 -23.72 -34.94
C ASN A 7 -0.38 -23.75 -33.53
N PHE A 8 0.86 -24.25 -33.39
CA PHE A 8 1.60 -24.25 -32.14
C PHE A 8 2.06 -22.84 -31.77
N PHE A 9 2.52 -22.06 -32.75
CA PHE A 9 2.96 -20.68 -32.54
C PHE A 9 1.80 -19.71 -32.23
N MET A 10 0.63 -19.95 -32.84
CA MET A 10 -0.58 -19.15 -32.59
C MET A 10 -1.14 -19.36 -31.18
N GLY A 11 -1.08 -20.58 -30.65
CA GLY A 11 -1.50 -20.90 -29.28
C GLY A 11 -0.64 -20.24 -28.20
N ILE A 12 0.68 -20.22 -28.38
CA ILE A 12 1.61 -19.55 -27.45
C ILE A 12 1.36 -18.04 -27.39
N SER A 13 1.11 -17.42 -28.55
CA SER A 13 0.78 -15.99 -28.63
C SER A 13 -0.50 -15.63 -27.85
N LEU A 14 -1.53 -16.47 -27.94
CA LEU A 14 -2.80 -16.24 -27.24
C LEU A 14 -2.64 -16.37 -25.71
N ILE A 15 -1.85 -17.34 -25.24
CA ILE A 15 -1.56 -17.53 -23.81
C ILE A 15 -0.79 -16.34 -23.23
N LEU A 16 0.18 -15.78 -23.99
CA LEU A 16 0.93 -14.59 -23.58
C LEU A 16 0.06 -13.33 -23.52
N ILE A 17 -0.90 -13.17 -24.44
CA ILE A 17 -1.83 -12.05 -24.41
C ILE A 17 -2.75 -12.17 -23.18
N ILE A 18 -3.27 -13.37 -22.91
CA ILE A 18 -4.14 -13.61 -21.75
C ILE A 18 -3.39 -13.40 -20.43
N SER A 19 -2.14 -13.82 -20.31
CA SER A 19 -1.35 -13.62 -19.08
C SER A 19 -1.04 -12.14 -18.80
N LEU A 20 -0.90 -11.31 -19.84
CA LEU A 20 -0.73 -9.86 -19.70
C LEU A 20 -2.00 -9.14 -19.19
N PHE A 21 -3.19 -9.75 -19.35
CA PHE A 21 -4.45 -9.18 -18.85
C PHE A 21 -4.68 -9.40 -17.35
N PHE A 22 -3.95 -10.30 -16.69
CA PHE A 22 -4.15 -10.62 -15.26
C PHE A 22 -3.19 -9.89 -14.31
N MET A 23 -2.45 -8.89 -14.78
CA MET A 23 -1.57 -8.09 -13.92
C MET A 23 -2.43 -7.17 -13.04
N SER A 24 -2.90 -7.66 -11.89
CA SER A 24 -3.64 -6.85 -10.93
C SER A 24 -2.73 -5.76 -10.37
N SER A 25 -3.10 -4.49 -10.54
CA SER A 25 -2.44 -3.36 -9.90
C SER A 25 -2.60 -3.47 -8.39
N ALA A 26 -1.54 -3.88 -7.68
CA ALA A 26 -1.49 -3.76 -6.23
C ALA A 26 -1.26 -2.30 -5.89
N THR A 27 -2.29 -1.62 -5.39
CA THR A 27 -2.14 -0.24 -4.93
C THR A 27 -1.53 -0.20 -3.54
N ALA A 28 -0.63 0.77 -3.30
CA ALA A 28 0.00 0.94 -1.99
C ALA A 28 -1.05 1.19 -0.89
N SER A 29 -0.88 0.56 0.27
CA SER A 29 -1.80 0.68 1.41
C SER A 29 -1.69 2.00 2.17
N THR A 30 -0.61 2.75 1.94
CA THR A 30 -0.35 4.06 2.56
C THR A 30 0.15 5.05 1.53
N ILE A 31 0.04 6.35 1.85
CA ILE A 31 0.58 7.43 1.05
C ILE A 31 1.30 8.44 1.93
N THR A 32 2.57 8.69 1.62
CA THR A 32 3.42 9.68 2.32
C THR A 32 3.62 10.90 1.42
N VAL A 33 3.36 12.09 1.95
CA VAL A 33 3.43 13.34 1.19
C VAL A 33 4.11 14.44 2.01
N THR A 34 4.75 15.38 1.31
CA THR A 34 5.22 16.64 1.89
C THR A 34 4.35 17.77 1.35
N ALA A 35 3.66 18.48 2.24
CA ALA A 35 2.67 19.49 1.86
C ALA A 35 2.54 20.61 2.91
N LYS A 36 1.81 21.68 2.56
CA LYS A 36 1.42 22.77 3.47
C LYS A 36 -0.05 22.65 3.88
N PRO A 37 -0.43 23.15 5.07
CA PRO A 37 -1.82 23.13 5.50
C PRO A 37 -2.70 24.05 4.64
N SER A 38 -3.84 23.54 4.17
CA SER A 38 -4.76 24.21 3.22
C SER A 38 -6.24 24.17 3.61
N ALA A 39 -6.60 23.48 4.70
CA ALA A 39 -7.93 23.56 5.31
C ALA A 39 -7.86 24.37 6.61
N ASN A 40 -8.99 24.87 7.13
CA ASN A 40 -8.99 25.66 8.37
C ASN A 40 -8.39 24.87 9.56
N ASN A 41 -7.33 25.42 10.17
CA ASN A 41 -6.53 24.79 11.22
C ASN A 41 -5.60 25.82 11.91
N ASN A 42 -4.92 25.41 12.99
CA ASN A 42 -4.02 26.26 13.79
C ASN A 42 -2.53 25.94 13.60
N LEU A 43 -2.15 25.18 12.58
CA LEU A 43 -0.75 24.82 12.28
C LEU A 43 -0.05 25.99 11.58
N ALA A 44 1.26 26.10 11.80
CA ALA A 44 2.09 27.06 11.07
C ALA A 44 2.11 26.74 9.56
N TYR A 45 2.13 27.77 8.72
CA TYR A 45 2.20 27.64 7.26
C TYR A 45 3.63 27.29 6.80
N LYS A 46 3.97 26.01 6.87
CA LYS A 46 5.25 25.42 6.45
C LYS A 46 5.03 24.01 5.92
N ASP A 47 6.09 23.36 5.44
CA ASP A 47 6.02 21.97 4.99
C ASP A 47 5.92 21.00 6.16
N TYR A 48 5.07 19.99 5.98
CA TYR A 48 4.91 18.83 6.85
C TYR A 48 5.01 17.57 6.00
N THR A 49 5.80 16.60 6.46
CA THR A 49 5.79 15.23 5.91
C THR A 49 4.86 14.37 6.74
N ILE A 50 3.89 13.72 6.10
CA ILE A 50 2.83 12.98 6.78
C ILE A 50 2.43 11.75 5.99
N THR A 51 2.07 10.69 6.71
CA THR A 51 1.63 9.42 6.14
C THR A 51 0.18 9.16 6.50
N TRP A 52 -0.62 8.86 5.48
CA TRP A 52 -2.03 8.48 5.60
C TRP A 52 -2.23 7.03 5.16
N GLU A 53 -3.28 6.39 5.68
CA GLU A 53 -3.85 5.22 5.02
C GLU A 53 -4.29 5.63 3.61
N ASN A 54 -3.98 4.82 2.59
CA ASN A 54 -4.40 5.10 1.22
C ASN A 54 -5.87 4.69 1.03
N HIS A 55 -6.76 5.33 1.77
CA HIS A 55 -8.18 5.04 1.84
C HIS A 55 -8.96 6.33 1.70
N CYS A 56 -9.98 6.36 0.84
CA CYS A 56 -10.89 7.49 0.76
C CYS A 56 -12.08 7.30 1.72
N PRO A 57 -12.15 8.02 2.85
CA PRO A 57 -13.22 7.85 3.83
C PRO A 57 -14.59 8.33 3.35
N LEU A 58 -14.65 9.16 2.29
CA LEU A 58 -15.92 9.64 1.75
C LEU A 58 -16.65 8.58 0.90
N CYS A 59 -15.91 7.78 0.11
CA CYS A 59 -16.49 6.76 -0.76
C CYS A 59 -16.12 5.32 -0.39
N GLY A 60 -15.24 5.12 0.59
CA GLY A 60 -14.85 3.81 1.11
C GLY A 60 -13.84 3.04 0.24
N HIS A 61 -13.27 3.65 -0.80
CA HIS A 61 -12.35 2.96 -1.70
C HIS A 61 -10.89 3.03 -1.24
N GLU A 62 -10.25 1.87 -1.17
CA GLU A 62 -8.81 1.69 -0.96
C GLU A 62 -7.98 2.02 -2.21
N GLY A 63 -6.75 2.44 -2.01
CA GLY A 63 -5.79 2.70 -3.07
C GLY A 63 -6.06 3.95 -3.91
N THR A 64 -7.02 4.80 -3.53
CA THR A 64 -7.51 5.86 -4.43
C THR A 64 -6.92 7.24 -4.20
N LEU A 65 -6.11 7.46 -3.16
CA LEU A 65 -5.55 8.78 -2.88
C LEU A 65 -4.37 9.07 -3.81
N VAL A 66 -4.45 10.17 -4.54
CA VAL A 66 -3.41 10.68 -5.43
C VAL A 66 -2.92 12.03 -4.91
N PHE A 67 -1.61 12.20 -4.84
CA PHE A 67 -1.02 13.46 -4.39
C PHE A 67 -1.04 14.52 -5.49
N ASN A 68 -1.70 15.64 -5.17
CA ASN A 68 -1.73 16.90 -5.88
C ASN A 68 -1.97 16.83 -7.40
N PRO A 69 -2.93 16.03 -7.92
CA PRO A 69 -3.16 15.94 -9.36
C PRO A 69 -3.62 17.26 -9.99
N LYS A 70 -4.11 18.20 -9.17
CA LYS A 70 -4.57 19.53 -9.61
C LYS A 70 -3.49 20.62 -9.52
N GLY A 71 -2.30 20.29 -9.01
CA GLY A 71 -1.18 21.24 -8.93
C GLY A 71 -1.42 22.42 -7.99
N THR A 72 -2.13 22.21 -6.88
CA THR A 72 -2.31 23.24 -5.84
C THR A 72 -0.97 23.60 -5.20
N TYR A 73 -0.83 24.85 -4.77
CA TYR A 73 0.42 25.36 -4.19
C TYR A 73 0.77 24.66 -2.88
N GLU A 74 -0.23 24.44 -2.02
CA GLU A 74 -0.06 23.77 -0.73
C GLU A 74 0.08 22.26 -0.86
N GLY A 75 -0.38 21.68 -1.98
CA GLY A 75 -0.60 20.26 -2.12
C GLY A 75 -1.94 19.80 -1.52
N GLU A 76 -2.48 18.74 -2.09
CA GLU A 76 -3.69 18.08 -1.62
C GLU A 76 -3.67 16.59 -1.94
N LEU A 77 -4.53 15.82 -1.27
CA LEU A 77 -4.80 14.44 -1.64
C LEU A 77 -6.17 14.38 -2.29
N THR A 78 -6.24 13.87 -3.52
CA THR A 78 -7.49 13.73 -4.26
C THR A 78 -7.82 12.25 -4.45
N CYS A 79 -9.04 11.85 -4.10
CA CYS A 79 -9.53 10.51 -4.40
C CYS A 79 -9.80 10.37 -5.91
N SER A 80 -9.11 9.47 -6.59
CA SER A 80 -9.29 9.18 -8.02
C SER A 80 -10.65 8.57 -8.38
N ASN A 81 -11.38 8.02 -7.39
CA ASN A 81 -12.69 7.41 -7.61
C ASN A 81 -13.87 8.39 -7.46
N CYS A 82 -13.89 9.21 -6.41
CA CYS A 82 -15.01 10.13 -6.16
C CYS A 82 -14.66 11.62 -6.31
N GLY A 83 -13.39 11.96 -6.58
CA GLY A 83 -12.92 13.32 -6.75
C GLY A 83 -12.86 14.16 -5.47
N ALA A 84 -13.09 13.56 -4.29
CA ALA A 84 -12.97 14.26 -3.02
C ALA A 84 -11.53 14.73 -2.80
N ASP A 85 -11.37 15.98 -2.39
CA ASP A 85 -10.09 16.59 -2.10
C ASP A 85 -9.92 16.73 -0.60
N TYR A 86 -8.73 16.40 -0.10
CA TYR A 86 -8.37 16.48 1.30
C TYR A 86 -7.15 17.38 1.45
N CYS A 87 -7.13 18.20 2.50
CA CYS A 87 -5.91 18.88 2.90
C CYS A 87 -4.85 17.83 3.24
N ALA A 88 -3.75 17.82 2.48
CA ALA A 88 -2.70 16.80 2.61
C ALA A 88 -2.06 16.76 4.00
N VAL A 89 -2.06 17.88 4.73
CA VAL A 89 -1.48 17.97 6.10
C VAL A 89 -2.47 17.62 7.20
N THR A 90 -3.74 18.03 7.09
CA THR A 90 -4.72 17.85 8.18
C THR A 90 -5.67 16.68 7.96
N GLY A 91 -5.70 16.13 6.74
CA GLY A 91 -6.61 15.06 6.35
C GLY A 91 -8.06 15.50 6.16
N LYS A 92 -8.42 16.77 6.41
CA LYS A 92 -9.80 17.27 6.30
C LYS A 92 -10.24 17.39 4.85
N ASP A 93 -11.41 16.86 4.52
CA ASP A 93 -12.10 17.08 3.24
C ASP A 93 -12.31 18.58 2.97
N LYS A 94 -11.95 19.04 1.78
CA LYS A 94 -11.97 20.45 1.33
C LYS A 94 -13.31 20.82 0.71
N ASN A 95 -14.40 20.32 1.28
CA ASN A 95 -15.73 20.71 0.87
C ASN A 95 -16.10 22.10 1.41
N TRP A 96 -16.76 22.91 0.58
CA TRP A 96 -17.09 24.31 0.89
C TRP A 96 -17.95 24.48 2.16
N LYS A 97 -18.81 23.51 2.46
CA LYS A 97 -19.67 23.52 3.66
C LYS A 97 -18.99 22.95 4.91
N GLY A 98 -17.68 22.74 4.85
CA GLY A 98 -16.91 22.04 5.87
C GLY A 98 -16.64 20.58 5.53
N PRO A 99 -15.69 19.95 6.24
CA PRO A 99 -15.22 18.60 5.95
C PRO A 99 -16.32 17.57 6.18
N ARG A 100 -16.60 16.75 5.16
CA ARG A 100 -17.54 15.63 5.24
C ARG A 100 -16.90 14.37 5.83
N ALA A 101 -15.59 14.24 5.68
CA ALA A 101 -14.79 13.14 6.18
C ALA A 101 -13.34 13.60 6.44
N CYS A 102 -12.59 12.80 7.21
CA CYS A 102 -11.17 13.05 7.49
C CYS A 102 -10.35 11.80 7.20
N LEU A 103 -9.18 11.97 6.58
CA LEU A 103 -8.21 10.89 6.40
C LEU A 103 -7.74 10.34 7.74
N LYS A 104 -7.37 9.06 7.74
CA LYS A 104 -6.86 8.37 8.92
C LYS A 104 -5.35 8.25 8.86
N HIS A 105 -4.68 8.71 9.91
CA HIS A 105 -3.23 8.61 10.02
C HIS A 105 -2.80 7.16 9.96
N HIS A 106 -1.73 6.89 9.21
CA HIS A 106 -1.06 5.62 9.33
C HIS A 106 -0.32 5.58 10.67
N VAL A 107 -0.69 4.64 11.52
CA VAL A 107 0.05 4.32 12.74
C VAL A 107 0.72 2.97 12.49
N GLU A 108 2.05 2.96 12.43
CA GLU A 108 2.80 1.72 12.41
C GLU A 108 2.47 0.95 13.69
N LYS A 109 1.87 -0.24 13.53
CA LYS A 109 1.65 -1.14 14.67
C LYS A 109 3.01 -1.69 15.09
N ASN A 110 3.62 -1.06 16.08
CA ASN A 110 4.75 -1.66 16.78
C ASN A 110 4.25 -2.94 17.45
N ASN A 111 4.73 -4.11 17.00
CA ASN A 111 4.45 -5.40 17.63
C ASN A 111 5.20 -5.54 18.98
N THR A 112 5.20 -4.51 19.83
CA THR A 112 5.80 -4.52 21.17
C THR A 112 4.85 -5.10 22.22
N THR A 113 4.06 -6.13 21.88
CA THR A 113 3.13 -6.78 22.82
C THR A 113 3.33 -8.29 22.96
N ASN A 114 4.37 -8.87 22.35
CA ASN A 114 4.63 -10.30 22.48
C ASN A 114 5.82 -10.68 23.36
N TYR A 115 6.76 -9.78 23.68
CA TYR A 115 7.95 -10.15 24.47
C TYR A 115 7.71 -10.15 25.99
N GLU A 116 6.93 -9.20 26.51
CA GLU A 116 6.65 -9.13 27.95
C GLU A 116 5.66 -10.22 28.40
N ASN A 117 4.68 -10.58 27.56
CA ASN A 117 3.76 -11.69 27.83
C ASN A 117 4.42 -13.07 27.64
N TYR A 118 5.44 -13.22 26.78
CA TYR A 118 6.16 -14.50 26.62
C TYR A 118 6.88 -14.91 27.91
N ASN A 119 7.48 -13.95 28.62
CA ASN A 119 8.21 -14.22 29.85
C ASN A 119 7.29 -14.54 31.04
N LEU A 120 6.02 -14.11 31.01
CA LEU A 120 5.01 -14.52 32.00
C LEU A 120 4.40 -15.90 31.72
N MET A 121 4.35 -16.35 30.46
CA MET A 121 3.72 -17.61 30.05
C MET A 121 4.69 -18.82 30.00
N ASN A 122 6.00 -18.59 30.08
CA ASN A 122 7.03 -19.64 29.99
C ASN A 122 7.33 -20.39 31.29
N ASN A 123 6.53 -20.20 32.34
CA ASN A 123 6.59 -21.06 33.54
C ASN A 123 5.79 -22.37 33.39
N THR A 124 5.23 -22.65 32.21
CA THR A 124 4.62 -23.96 31.91
C THR A 124 5.29 -24.57 30.69
N SER A 125 5.86 -25.76 30.90
CA SER A 125 6.77 -26.45 30.00
C SER A 125 6.16 -26.80 28.64
N GLU A 126 6.47 -26.02 27.61
CA GLU A 126 6.41 -26.50 26.23
C GLU A 126 7.79 -26.41 25.57
N ASN A 127 8.11 -27.47 24.83
CA ASN A 127 9.44 -27.78 24.32
C ASN A 127 9.92 -26.70 23.33
N TYR A 128 11.02 -26.04 23.69
CA TYR A 128 11.66 -24.95 22.94
C TYR A 128 11.84 -25.24 21.43
N GLN A 129 12.02 -26.50 21.05
CA GLN A 129 12.19 -26.90 19.65
C GLN A 129 10.91 -26.73 18.81
N GLN A 130 9.72 -26.96 19.38
CA GLN A 130 8.46 -26.76 18.66
C GLN A 130 8.16 -25.26 18.43
N ILE A 131 8.59 -24.41 19.36
CA ILE A 131 8.44 -22.96 19.27
C ILE A 131 9.32 -22.40 18.14
N LEU A 132 10.59 -22.84 18.06
CA LEU A 132 11.47 -22.47 16.95
C LEU A 132 10.92 -22.93 15.61
N PHE A 133 10.34 -24.14 15.53
CA PHE A 133 9.75 -24.64 14.30
C PHE A 133 8.55 -23.80 13.86
N ARG A 134 7.67 -23.40 14.78
CA ARG A 134 6.52 -22.52 14.49
C ARG A 134 6.94 -21.13 14.02
N SER A 135 7.96 -20.52 14.64
CA SER A 135 8.42 -19.19 14.24
C SER A 135 9.11 -19.20 12.88
N ILE A 136 9.88 -20.25 12.58
CA ILE A 136 10.45 -20.48 11.24
C ILE A 136 9.34 -20.67 10.21
N LEU A 137 8.31 -21.49 10.50
CA LEU A 137 7.18 -21.72 9.60
C LEU A 137 6.41 -20.43 9.28
N LEU A 138 6.15 -19.57 10.28
CA LEU A 138 5.46 -18.29 10.07
C LEU A 138 6.28 -17.31 9.21
N ASN A 139 7.61 -17.30 9.35
CA ASN A 139 8.48 -16.49 8.51
C ASN A 139 8.54 -16.99 7.06
N ILE A 140 8.48 -18.30 6.83
CA ILE A 140 8.43 -18.88 5.48
C ILE A 140 7.12 -18.51 4.77
N ILE A 141 5.98 -18.57 5.47
CA ILE A 141 4.66 -18.18 4.91
C ILE A 141 4.63 -16.69 4.53
N ASN A 142 5.29 -15.83 5.32
CA ASN A 142 5.43 -14.42 5.00
C ASN A 142 6.40 -14.15 3.83
N PHE A 143 7.36 -15.05 3.57
CA PHE A 143 8.28 -14.91 2.43
C PHE A 143 7.64 -15.36 1.11
N THR A 144 6.77 -16.38 1.13
CA THR A 144 6.10 -16.90 -0.08
C THR A 144 4.87 -16.11 -0.51
N SER A 145 4.38 -15.18 0.33
CA SER A 145 3.23 -14.31 0.03
C SER A 145 3.60 -12.99 -0.66
N TYR A 146 4.88 -12.69 -0.83
CA TYR A 146 5.34 -11.62 -1.73
C TYR A 146 5.47 -12.17 -3.16
N PRO A 147 4.75 -11.63 -4.17
CA PRO A 147 5.09 -11.93 -5.55
C PRO A 147 6.50 -11.39 -5.82
N GLN A 148 7.43 -12.28 -6.15
CA GLN A 148 8.74 -11.92 -6.66
C GLN A 148 8.52 -11.11 -7.95
N ILE A 149 8.75 -9.79 -7.88
CA ILE A 149 8.88 -8.95 -9.07
C ILE A 149 10.20 -9.38 -9.73
N THR A 150 10.10 -10.21 -10.77
CA THR A 150 11.23 -10.53 -11.65
C THR A 150 11.63 -9.25 -12.39
N VAL A 151 12.58 -8.50 -11.83
CA VAL A 151 13.38 -7.55 -12.61
C VAL A 151 14.40 -8.38 -13.38
N LEU A 152 14.00 -8.94 -14.53
CA LEU A 152 14.95 -9.31 -15.57
C LEU A 152 15.13 -8.07 -16.47
N GLY A 153 15.80 -7.06 -15.91
CA GLY A 153 16.29 -5.91 -16.65
C GLY A 153 17.60 -6.28 -17.32
N ASN A 154 17.54 -6.43 -18.63
CA ASN A 154 18.63 -6.57 -19.59
C ASN A 154 19.97 -5.95 -19.15
N MET A 155 20.98 -6.79 -18.92
CA MET A 155 22.37 -6.46 -19.20
C MET A 155 22.80 -7.22 -20.46
N ILE A 156 22.36 -6.73 -21.63
CA ILE A 156 23.04 -7.00 -22.90
C ILE A 156 22.91 -5.74 -23.75
N ASN A 157 23.92 -4.88 -23.63
CA ASN A 157 24.57 -4.11 -24.68
C ASN A 157 25.75 -3.36 -24.06
#